data_AF-H0BWM1-F1
#
_entry.id   AF-H0BWM1-F1
#
_cell.length_a   1.000
_cell.length_b   1.000
_cell.length_c   1.000
_cell.angle_alpha   90.00
_cell.angle_beta   90.00
_cell.angle_gamma   90.00
#
_symmetry.space_group_name_H-M   'P 1'
#
loop_
_entity.id
_entity.type
_entity.pdbx_description
1 polymer ?
#
loop_
_entity_poly.entity_id
_entity_poly.type
_entity_poly.pdbx_seq_one_letter_code
_entity_poly.pdbx_strand_id
1 'polypeptide(L)'
;MTMDRTNYPGVPEDFPVTATVSAVSGAQPKMNLVEEGGRFYAPGTSPCEVLAVFQMCDDLVSQMVPYCQRKLATYEGNQETTVKAALKGLLAKQWCTDAQCVWIMRRVVDELQWAVGDGAFQSDQPDGV
;
A
#
# COMPACT_ATOMS: atom_id res chain seq x y z
N MET A 1 -14.22 3.61 11.49
CA MET A 1 -13.95 2.47 12.38
C MET A 1 -12.46 2.48 12.67
N THR A 2 -12.07 2.81 13.90
CA THR A 2 -10.66 2.87 14.31
C THR A 2 -10.15 1.45 14.44
N MET A 3 -9.23 1.03 13.57
CA MET A 3 -8.60 -0.29 13.69
C MET A 3 -7.80 -0.33 15.00
N ASP A 4 -8.01 -1.38 15.79
CA ASP A 4 -7.30 -1.59 17.04
C ASP A 4 -5.85 -1.98 16.73
N ARG A 5 -4.95 -0.97 16.73
CA ARG A 5 -3.53 -1.08 16.36
C ARG A 5 -2.74 -2.00 17.29
N THR A 6 -3.26 -2.26 18.48
CA THR A 6 -2.68 -3.20 19.45
C THR A 6 -2.53 -4.62 18.89
N ASN A 7 -3.33 -4.97 17.87
CA ASN A 7 -3.27 -6.28 17.23
C ASN A 7 -2.12 -6.40 16.20
N TYR A 8 -1.44 -5.31 15.81
CA TYR A 8 -0.43 -5.32 14.73
C TYR A 8 0.95 -4.86 15.21
N PRO A 9 1.61 -5.60 16.13
CA PRO A 9 2.94 -5.22 16.58
C PRO A 9 3.95 -5.23 15.42
N GLY A 10 4.71 -4.15 15.27
CA GLY A 10 5.76 -4.02 14.24
C GLY A 10 5.29 -3.50 12.88
N VAL A 11 4.00 -3.20 12.72
CA VAL A 11 3.46 -2.57 11.50
C VAL A 11 3.22 -1.08 11.76
N PRO A 12 3.67 -0.17 10.88
CA PRO A 12 3.45 1.27 11.03
C PRO A 12 1.96 1.65 11.11
N GLU A 13 1.65 2.71 11.87
CA GLU A 13 0.27 3.19 12.07
C GLU A 13 -0.37 3.77 10.81
N ASP A 14 0.44 4.18 9.83
CA ASP A 14 0.01 4.70 8.54
C ASP A 14 -0.15 3.59 7.49
N PHE A 15 0.24 2.35 7.79
CA PHE A 15 0.10 1.24 6.84
C PHE A 15 -1.39 0.90 6.60
N PRO A 16 -1.83 0.82 5.33
CA PRO A 16 -3.20 0.51 4.98
C PRO A 16 -3.47 -0.99 5.09
N VAL A 17 -4.27 -1.37 6.09
CA VAL A 17 -4.80 -2.72 6.25
C VAL A 17 -6.12 -2.82 5.48
N THR A 18 -6.20 -3.73 4.52
CA THR A 18 -7.39 -3.89 3.67
C THR A 18 -7.92 -5.30 3.81
N ALA A 19 -9.18 -5.44 4.22
CA ALA A 19 -9.84 -6.74 4.29
C ALA A 19 -10.14 -7.27 2.87
N THR A 20 -9.83 -8.54 2.63
CA THR A 20 -10.21 -9.26 1.43
C THR A 20 -11.68 -9.65 1.55
N VAL A 21 -12.55 -8.95 0.83
CA VAL A 21 -13.98 -9.28 0.79
C VAL A 21 -14.15 -10.60 0.04
N SER A 22 -14.57 -11.64 0.74
CA SER A 22 -14.90 -12.94 0.15
C SER A 22 -16.34 -13.29 0.49
N ALA A 23 -17.18 -13.40 -0.54
CA ALA A 23 -18.53 -13.96 -0.42
C ALA A 23 -18.49 -15.44 -0.83
N VAL A 24 -18.90 -16.34 0.06
CA VAL A 24 -18.99 -17.77 -0.25
C VAL A 24 -20.42 -18.10 -0.67
N SER A 25 -20.58 -18.72 -1.84
CA SER A 25 -21.88 -19.18 -2.33
C SER A 25 -22.53 -20.19 -1.36
N GLY A 26 -23.81 -19.95 -1.03
CA GLY A 26 -24.63 -20.83 -0.19
C GLY A 26 -26.03 -20.26 0.06
N ALA A 27 -26.93 -21.06 0.60
CA ALA A 27 -28.32 -20.66 0.91
C ALA A 27 -28.44 -19.65 2.08
N GLN A 28 -27.34 -19.38 2.78
CA GLN A 28 -27.23 -18.40 3.86
C GLN A 28 -25.94 -17.58 3.64
N PRO A 29 -25.96 -16.26 3.91
CA PRO A 29 -24.76 -15.44 3.87
C PRO A 29 -23.76 -15.96 4.91
N LYS A 30 -22.56 -16.33 4.46
CA LYS A 30 -21.45 -16.79 5.29
C LYS A 30 -20.28 -15.83 5.14
N MET A 31 -19.70 -15.42 6.27
CA MET A 31 -18.51 -14.58 6.30
C MET A 31 -17.30 -15.46 6.58
N ASN A 32 -16.27 -15.33 5.75
CA ASN A 32 -14.99 -15.98 6.01
C ASN A 32 -14.26 -15.20 7.12
N LEU A 33 -13.70 -15.94 8.07
CA LEU A 33 -12.91 -15.39 9.17
C LEU A 33 -11.62 -16.20 9.30
N VAL A 34 -10.53 -15.52 9.66
CA VAL A 34 -9.24 -16.11 10.01
C VAL A 34 -9.10 -16.08 11.52
N GLU A 35 -8.87 -17.23 12.14
CA GLU A 35 -8.59 -17.29 13.58
C GLU A 35 -7.08 -17.15 13.82
N GLU A 36 -6.68 -16.22 14.69
CA GLU A 36 -5.30 -16.08 15.14
C GLU A 36 -5.26 -15.64 16.61
N GLY A 37 -4.53 -16.38 17.44
CA GLY A 37 -4.39 -16.07 18.87
C GLY A 37 -5.72 -16.03 19.63
N GLY A 38 -6.70 -16.86 19.24
CA GLY A 38 -8.05 -16.89 19.84
C GLY A 38 -8.94 -15.70 19.46
N ARG A 39 -8.55 -14.90 18.47
CA ARG A 39 -9.34 -13.80 17.90
C ARG A 39 -9.67 -14.12 16.44
N PHE A 40 -10.82 -13.63 15.97
CA PHE A 40 -11.26 -13.80 14.59
C PHE A 40 -11.10 -12.49 13.83
N TYR A 41 -10.45 -12.57 12.68
CA TYR A 41 -10.15 -11.46 11.79
C TYR A 41 -10.84 -11.66 10.43
N ALA A 42 -11.12 -10.58 9.72
CA ALA A 42 -11.45 -10.71 8.30
C ALA A 42 -10.20 -11.18 7.54
N PRO A 43 -10.34 -11.99 6.47
CA PRO A 43 -9.21 -12.38 5.63
C PRO A 43 -8.42 -11.15 5.16
N GLY A 44 -7.09 -11.21 5.22
CA GLY A 44 -6.20 -10.08 4.93
C GLY A 44 -6.04 -9.06 6.07
N THR A 45 -6.64 -9.32 7.25
CA THR A 45 -6.54 -8.44 8.43
C THR A 45 -6.01 -9.14 9.67
N SER A 46 -5.62 -10.41 9.59
CA SER A 46 -4.94 -11.04 10.72
C SER A 46 -3.54 -10.42 10.94
N PRO A 47 -3.05 -10.38 12.18
CA PRO A 47 -1.71 -9.87 12.48
C PRO A 47 -0.60 -10.46 11.60
N CYS A 48 -0.56 -11.78 11.42
CA CYS A 48 0.43 -12.42 10.56
C CYS A 48 0.25 -12.08 9.08
N GLU A 49 -0.99 -12.03 8.57
CA GLU A 49 -1.25 -11.65 7.17
C GLU A 49 -0.79 -10.21 6.91
N VAL A 50 -1.17 -9.29 7.80
CA VAL A 50 -0.79 -7.88 7.69
C VAL A 50 0.71 -7.71 7.77
N LEU A 51 1.38 -8.41 8.69
CA LEU A 51 2.84 -8.37 8.81
C LEU A 51 3.53 -8.88 7.55
N ALA A 52 3.05 -9.98 6.96
CA ALA A 52 3.63 -10.53 5.73
C ALA A 52 3.47 -9.57 4.54
N VAL A 53 2.29 -8.96 4.39
CA VAL A 53 2.05 -7.93 3.36
C VAL A 53 2.92 -6.71 3.61
N PHE A 54 3.02 -6.26 4.86
CA PHE A 54 3.90 -5.14 5.23
C PHE A 54 5.35 -5.42 4.85
N GLN A 55 5.90 -6.58 5.21
CA GLN A 55 7.29 -6.96 4.86
C GLN A 55 7.50 -6.97 3.35
N MET A 56 6.55 -7.51 2.58
CA MET A 56 6.61 -7.48 1.12
C MET A 56 6.59 -6.04 0.57
N CYS A 57 5.76 -5.15 1.13
CA CYS A 57 5.72 -3.74 0.74
C CYS A 57 7.02 -3.01 1.11
N ASP A 58 7.60 -3.30 2.27
CA ASP A 58 8.86 -2.71 2.76
C ASP A 58 10.05 -3.13 1.89
N ASP A 59 10.09 -4.41 1.48
CA ASP A 59 11.06 -4.89 0.48
C ASP A 59 10.90 -4.16 -0.87
N LEU A 60 9.66 -3.84 -1.26
CA LEU A 60 9.41 -3.08 -2.48
C LEU A 60 9.87 -1.62 -2.35
N VAL A 61 9.69 -0.99 -1.18
CA VAL A 61 10.25 0.35 -0.89
C VAL A 61 11.76 0.34 -1.13
N SER A 62 12.47 -0.63 -0.55
CA SER A 62 13.92 -0.76 -0.69
C SER A 62 14.38 -0.88 -2.16
N GLN A 63 13.60 -1.54 -3.02
CA GLN A 63 13.88 -1.64 -4.46
C GLN A 63 13.50 -0.38 -5.24
N MET A 64 12.45 0.32 -4.81
CA MET A 64 11.92 1.53 -5.44
C MET A 64 12.84 2.74 -5.24
N VAL A 65 13.51 2.86 -4.08
CA VAL A 65 14.46 3.95 -3.77
C VAL A 65 15.54 4.13 -4.87
N PRO A 66 16.36 3.12 -5.20
CA PRO A 66 17.37 3.24 -6.25
C PRO A 66 16.76 3.29 -7.66
N TYR A 67 15.54 2.79 -7.86
CA TYR A 67 14.82 2.96 -9.12
C TYR A 67 14.43 4.43 -9.35
N CYS A 68 13.83 5.08 -8.36
CA CYS A 68 13.43 6.48 -8.41
C CYS A 68 14.63 7.41 -8.59
N GLN A 69 15.74 7.19 -7.88
CA GLN A 69 16.97 7.96 -8.07
C GLN A 69 17.50 7.89 -9.51
N ARG A 70 17.53 6.70 -10.12
CA ARG A 70 17.96 6.54 -11.52
C ARG A 70 17.00 7.23 -12.48
N LYS A 71 15.69 7.10 -12.23
CA LYS A 71 14.65 7.68 -13.08
C LYS A 71 14.57 9.21 -12.98
N LEU A 72 15.04 9.79 -11.87
CA LEU A 72 15.13 11.24 -11.68
C LEU A 72 15.97 11.92 -12.77
N ALA A 73 17.05 11.29 -13.20
CA ALA A 73 17.90 11.80 -14.28
C ALA A 73 17.17 11.87 -15.63
N THR A 74 16.22 10.97 -15.88
CA THR A 74 15.38 10.97 -17.09
C THR A 74 14.38 12.11 -17.10
N TYR A 75 14.00 12.63 -15.93
CA TYR A 75 13.05 13.75 -15.78
C TYR A 75 13.74 15.06 -15.38
N GLU A 76 15.02 15.22 -15.74
CA GLU A 76 15.76 16.47 -15.52
C GLU A 76 15.78 16.94 -14.05
N GLY A 77 15.70 16.01 -13.08
CA GLY A 77 15.66 16.37 -11.66
C GLY A 77 14.26 16.62 -11.10
N ASN A 78 13.19 16.45 -11.88
CA ASN A 78 11.83 16.66 -11.42
C ASN A 78 11.33 15.50 -10.55
N GLN A 79 11.37 15.70 -9.23
CA GLN A 79 10.98 14.70 -8.22
C GLN A 79 9.50 14.32 -8.33
N GLU A 80 8.59 15.30 -8.46
CA GLU A 80 7.15 15.05 -8.55
C GLU A 80 6.78 14.19 -9.76
N THR A 81 7.35 14.51 -10.93
CA THR A 81 7.12 13.75 -12.17
C THR A 81 7.67 12.33 -12.05
N THR A 82 8.83 12.18 -11.40
CA THR A 82 9.43 10.87 -11.14
C THR A 82 8.54 10.01 -10.24
N VAL A 83 8.04 10.58 -9.14
CA VAL A 83 7.14 9.91 -8.19
C VAL A 83 5.83 9.53 -8.86
N LYS A 84 5.18 10.45 -9.59
CA LYS A 84 3.95 10.16 -10.35
C LYS A 84 4.14 9.01 -11.33
N ALA A 85 5.24 9.02 -12.09
CA ALA A 85 5.52 7.98 -13.08
C ALA A 85 5.88 6.63 -12.43
N ALA A 86 6.50 6.64 -11.25
CA ALA A 86 6.78 5.44 -10.47
C ALA A 86 5.49 4.85 -9.87
N LEU A 87 4.65 5.68 -9.25
CA LEU A 87 3.34 5.28 -8.71
C LEU A 87 2.45 4.68 -9.79
N LYS A 88 2.36 5.32 -10.96
CA LYS A 88 1.62 4.80 -12.10
C LYS A 88 2.12 3.41 -12.54
N GLY A 89 3.44 3.19 -12.49
CA GLY A 89 4.05 1.90 -12.76
C GLY A 89 3.65 0.82 -11.75
N LEU A 90 3.65 1.16 -10.45
CA LEU A 90 3.23 0.26 -9.38
C LEU A 90 1.75 -0.12 -9.50
N LEU A 91 0.87 0.86 -9.70
CA LEU A 91 -0.57 0.64 -9.88
C LEU A 91 -0.85 -0.28 -11.08
N ALA A 92 -0.12 -0.09 -12.19
CA ALA A 92 -0.27 -0.93 -13.37
C ALA A 92 0.17 -2.39 -13.17
N LYS A 93 1.02 -2.68 -12.17
CA LYS A 93 1.47 -4.05 -11.85
C LYS A 93 0.47 -4.83 -11.00
N GLN A 94 -0.42 -4.15 -10.27
CA GLN A 94 -1.44 -4.76 -9.41
C GLN A 94 -0.87 -5.78 -8.39
N TRP A 95 0.38 -5.59 -7.95
CA TRP A 95 0.99 -6.43 -6.90
C TRP A 95 0.49 -6.09 -5.50
N CYS A 96 0.06 -4.85 -5.30
CA CYS A 96 -0.47 -4.34 -4.04
C CYS A 96 -1.77 -3.58 -4.33
N THR A 97 -2.56 -3.34 -3.29
CA THR A 97 -3.72 -2.44 -3.40
C THR A 97 -3.27 -1.00 -3.69
N ASP A 98 -4.16 -0.18 -4.23
CA ASP A 98 -3.86 1.24 -4.53
C ASP A 98 -3.37 2.00 -3.30
N ALA A 99 -4.01 1.76 -2.14
CA ALA A 99 -3.59 2.36 -0.87
C ALA A 99 -2.16 1.94 -0.48
N GLN A 100 -1.82 0.66 -0.65
CA GLN A 100 -0.46 0.16 -0.41
C GLN A 100 0.54 0.74 -1.40
N CYS A 101 0.18 0.89 -2.68
CA CYS A 101 1.04 1.53 -3.69
C CYS A 101 1.36 2.98 -3.29
N VAL A 102 0.36 3.73 -2.83
CA VAL A 102 0.54 5.09 -2.31
C VAL A 102 1.43 5.09 -1.07
N TRP A 103 1.20 4.16 -0.13
CA TRP A 103 2.03 4.02 1.07
C TRP A 103 3.51 3.77 0.73
N ILE A 104 3.79 2.84 -0.19
CA ILE A 104 5.14 2.54 -0.68
C ILE A 104 5.80 3.80 -1.25
N MET A 105 5.09 4.54 -2.10
CA MET A 105 5.65 5.74 -2.71
C MET A 105 5.89 6.88 -1.71
N ARG A 106 5.03 7.04 -0.69
CA ARG A 106 5.26 7.99 0.40
C ARG A 106 6.53 7.65 1.16
N ARG A 107 6.70 6.38 1.52
CA ARG A 107 7.91 5.88 2.19
C ARG A 107 9.17 6.11 1.36
N VAL A 108 9.11 5.84 0.05
CA VAL A 108 10.24 6.10 -0.87
C VAL A 108 10.61 7.58 -0.90
N VAL A 109 9.63 8.48 -0.92
CA VAL A 109 9.85 9.94 -0.89
C VAL A 109 10.50 10.37 0.43
N ASP A 110 10.05 9.82 1.55
CA ASP A 110 10.63 10.09 2.88
C ASP A 110 12.08 9.61 2.98
N GLU A 111 12.36 8.37 2.55
CA GLU A 111 13.72 7.79 2.51
C GLU A 111 14.67 8.57 1.61
N LEU A 112 14.15 9.11 0.50
CA LEU A 112 14.90 9.95 -0.43
C LEU A 112 14.98 11.42 0.00
N GLN A 113 14.27 11.81 1.05
CA GLN A 113 14.12 13.18 1.54
C GLN A 113 13.66 14.16 0.44
N TRP A 114 12.74 13.72 -0.42
CA TRP A 114 12.21 14.53 -1.53
C TRP A 114 11.05 15.42 -1.07
N ALA A 115 11.00 16.65 -1.58
CA ALA A 115 9.96 17.62 -1.24
C ALA A 115 8.84 17.54 -2.29
N VAL A 116 8.00 16.51 -2.18
CA VAL A 116 6.93 16.22 -3.13
C VAL A 116 5.58 16.49 -2.47
N GLY A 117 4.70 17.23 -3.15
CA GLY A 117 3.36 17.54 -2.63
C GLY A 117 2.40 16.35 -2.69
N ASP A 118 1.33 16.37 -1.88
CA ASP A 118 0.30 15.31 -1.86
C ASP A 118 -0.34 15.03 -3.24
N GLY A 119 -0.35 16.02 -4.13
CA GLY A 119 -0.83 15.87 -5.51
C GLY A 119 -0.01 14.92 -6.39
N ALA A 120 1.19 14.50 -5.96
CA ALA A 120 1.97 13.49 -6.66
C ALA A 120 1.50 12.06 -6.39
N PHE A 121 0.74 11.85 -5.31
CA PHE A 121 0.21 10.55 -4.92
C PHE A 121 -1.25 10.35 -5.33
N GLN A 122 -1.90 11.39 -5.86
CA GLN A 122 -3.23 11.29 -6.44
C GLN A 122 -3.09 10.75 -7.86
N SER A 123 -3.64 9.55 -8.11
CA SER A 123 -3.97 9.12 -9.46
C SER A 123 -4.94 10.15 -10.01
N ASP A 124 -4.51 10.90 -11.02
CA ASP A 124 -5.35 11.81 -11.78
C ASP A 124 -6.57 11.01 -12.28
N GLN A 125 -7.66 11.06 -11.52
CA GLN A 125 -8.95 10.55 -11.93
C GLN A 125 -9.57 11.71 -12.71
N PRO A 126 -9.79 11.59 -14.02
CA PRO A 126 -10.53 12.62 -14.72
C PRO A 126 -11.92 12.63 -14.11
N ASP A 127 -12.31 13.78 -13.53
CA ASP A 127 -13.68 14.11 -13.22
C ASP A 127 -14.53 13.73 -14.44
N GLY A 128 -15.38 12.72 -14.24
CA GLY A 128 -16.28 12.20 -15.26
C GLY A 128 -17.20 13.31 -15.75
N VAL A 129 -17.25 13.44 -17.07
CA VAL A 129 -18.28 14.18 -17.82
C VAL A 129 -19.65 13.55 -17.64
#